data_AF-A0A3S4JH42-F1
#
_entry.id   AF-A0A3S4JH42-F1
#
_cell.length_a   1.000
_cell.length_b   1.000
_cell.length_c   1.000
_cell.angle_alpha   90.00
_cell.angle_beta   90.00
_cell.angle_gamma   90.00
#
_symmetry.space_group_name_H-M   'P 1'
#
loop_
_entity.id
_entity.type
_entity.pdbx_description
1 polymer ?
#
loop_
_entity_poly.entity_id
_entity_poly.type
_entity_poly.pdbx_seq_one_letter_code
_entity_poly.pdbx_strand_id
1 'polypeptide(L)'
;MEAELGRLGGIEDDLVVDSKDALYTNPQQAREFVARTGIDSLAVAIGTAHGMYAAEPKLDFERLAEIRALVDIPLVLHGASGLPESDIRQAISLGVCKVNVATELKIAFSDALKRVFPAKPESQ
;
A
#
# COMPACT_ATOMS: atom_id res chain seq x y z
N MET A 1 6.45 12.09 11.83
CA MET A 1 5.08 11.56 11.78
C MET A 1 4.72 11.26 10.33
N GLU A 2 4.24 10.05 10.06
CA GLU A 2 3.65 9.65 8.76
C GLU A 2 2.15 9.97 8.76
N ALA A 3 1.63 10.46 7.65
CA ALA A 3 0.19 10.57 7.42
C ALA A 3 -0.17 10.05 6.02
N GLU A 4 -1.46 9.79 5.81
CA GLU A 4 -1.99 9.18 4.59
C GLU A 4 -3.02 10.10 3.93
N LEU A 5 -3.03 10.12 2.59
CA LEU A 5 -4.05 10.81 1.81
C LEU A 5 -4.52 9.93 0.65
N GLY A 6 -5.83 9.78 0.50
CA GLY A 6 -6.45 8.82 -0.42
C GLY A 6 -7.10 7.68 0.35
N ARG A 7 -7.53 6.64 -0.36
CA ARG A 7 -8.01 5.39 0.25
C ARG A 7 -7.36 4.20 -0.43
N LEU A 8 -6.90 3.26 0.38
CA LEU A 8 -6.51 1.95 -0.08
C LEU A 8 -7.76 1.11 -0.32
N GLY A 9 -7.83 0.38 -1.43
CA GLY A 9 -8.84 -0.66 -1.57
C GLY A 9 -8.54 -1.83 -0.61
N GLY A 10 -9.54 -2.61 -0.22
CA GLY A 10 -9.29 -3.87 0.51
C GLY A 10 -10.31 -4.17 1.61
N ILE A 11 -10.10 -5.30 2.26
CA ILE A 11 -10.98 -5.87 3.31
C ILE A 11 -10.94 -5.12 4.65
N GLU A 12 -9.98 -4.19 4.85
CA GLU A 12 -9.88 -3.43 6.10
C GLU A 12 -10.81 -2.20 6.12
N ASP A 13 -11.21 -1.70 4.95
CA ASP A 13 -12.20 -0.64 4.80
C ASP A 13 -13.48 -1.26 4.23
N ASP A 14 -14.50 -1.50 5.08
CA ASP A 14 -15.80 -2.13 4.76
C ASP A 14 -16.69 -1.34 3.76
N LEU A 15 -16.11 -0.59 2.81
CA LEU A 15 -16.80 0.26 1.85
C LEU A 15 -16.31 -0.02 0.43
N VAL A 16 -17.18 -0.64 -0.38
CA VAL A 16 -16.97 -0.81 -1.83
C VAL A 16 -17.24 0.54 -2.51
N VAL A 17 -16.19 1.22 -2.97
CA VAL A 17 -16.31 2.49 -3.73
C VAL A 17 -15.93 2.25 -5.19
N ASP A 18 -16.83 2.63 -6.10
CA ASP A 18 -16.86 2.19 -7.50
C ASP A 18 -16.13 3.12 -8.49
N SER A 19 -15.30 4.08 -8.02
CA SER A 19 -14.52 4.94 -8.94
C SER A 19 -13.06 5.12 -8.51
N LYS A 20 -12.14 4.89 -9.47
CA LYS A 20 -10.69 5.01 -9.28
C LYS A 20 -10.26 6.41 -8.81
N ASP A 21 -10.90 7.45 -9.31
CA ASP A 21 -10.59 8.84 -8.94
C ASP A 21 -11.06 9.22 -7.53
N ALA A 22 -12.05 8.52 -6.96
CA ALA A 22 -12.44 8.71 -5.57
C ALA A 22 -11.50 7.98 -4.59
N LEU A 23 -10.70 7.03 -5.07
CA LEU A 23 -9.82 6.20 -4.25
C LEU A 23 -8.38 6.71 -4.23
N TYR A 24 -7.86 7.17 -5.36
CA TYR A 24 -6.43 7.49 -5.48
C TYR A 24 -6.09 8.90 -5.01
N THR A 25 -4.87 9.07 -4.50
CA THR A 25 -4.37 10.37 -4.02
C THR A 25 -4.33 11.38 -5.16
N ASN A 26 -4.98 12.53 -5.00
CA ASN A 26 -4.82 13.64 -5.93
C ASN A 26 -3.48 14.39 -5.67
N PRO A 27 -2.65 14.66 -6.69
CA PRO A 27 -1.35 15.33 -6.51
C PRO A 27 -1.43 16.72 -5.87
N GLN A 28 -2.41 17.53 -6.26
CA GLN A 28 -2.58 18.88 -5.73
C GLN A 28 -3.05 18.84 -4.27
N GLN A 29 -3.93 17.90 -3.91
CA GLN A 29 -4.32 17.67 -2.52
C GLN A 29 -3.13 17.18 -1.68
N ALA A 30 -2.28 16.31 -2.21
CA ALA A 30 -1.07 15.86 -1.52
C ALA A 30 -0.15 17.04 -1.17
N ARG A 31 0.10 17.93 -2.13
CA ARG A 31 0.87 19.17 -1.91
C ARG A 31 0.25 20.04 -0.82
N GLU A 32 -1.05 20.30 -0.91
CA GLU A 32 -1.75 21.14 0.07
C GLU A 32 -1.71 20.51 1.48
N PHE A 33 -1.95 19.21 1.56
CA PHE A 33 -1.96 18.48 2.81
C PHE A 33 -0.59 18.53 3.51
N VAL A 34 0.50 18.29 2.77
CA VAL A 34 1.86 18.40 3.31
C VAL A 34 2.15 19.81 3.80
N ALA A 35 1.83 20.84 3.00
CA ALA A 35 2.06 22.23 3.36
C ALA A 35 1.29 22.67 4.60
N ARG A 36 0.07 22.15 4.80
CA ARG A 36 -0.81 22.53 5.92
C ARG A 36 -0.52 21.77 7.21
N THR A 37 -0.01 20.55 7.10
CA THR A 37 0.16 19.65 8.26
C THR A 37 1.59 19.61 8.78
N GLY A 38 2.59 19.82 7.91
CA GLY A 38 4.01 19.71 8.28
C GLY A 38 4.44 18.27 8.62
N ILE A 39 3.78 17.26 8.04
CA ILE A 39 4.14 15.84 8.21
C ILE A 39 5.51 15.52 7.62
N ASP A 40 6.14 14.45 8.11
CA ASP A 40 7.50 14.07 7.72
C ASP A 40 7.53 13.04 6.58
N SER A 41 6.43 12.31 6.35
CA SER A 41 6.27 11.39 5.22
C SER A 41 4.81 11.23 4.83
N LEU A 42 4.54 10.97 3.54
CA LEU A 42 3.19 10.84 3.00
C LEU A 42 2.96 9.45 2.39
N ALA A 43 1.98 8.72 2.91
CA ALA A 43 1.44 7.53 2.27
C ALA A 43 0.45 7.90 1.17
N VAL A 44 0.63 7.30 -0.01
CA VAL A 44 -0.16 7.60 -1.21
C VAL A 44 -0.88 6.35 -1.73
N ALA A 45 -2.14 6.52 -2.11
CA ALA A 45 -2.96 5.52 -2.78
C ALA A 45 -2.81 5.68 -4.30
N ILE A 46 -2.09 4.75 -4.92
CA ILE A 46 -1.84 4.71 -6.37
C ILE A 46 -2.28 3.39 -7.02
N GLY A 47 -3.22 2.66 -6.41
CA GLY A 47 -3.72 1.39 -6.94
C GLY A 47 -3.32 0.15 -6.14
N THR A 48 -2.57 0.31 -5.05
CA THR A 48 -2.38 -0.76 -4.05
C THR A 48 -3.65 -0.98 -3.22
N ALA A 49 -3.81 -2.21 -2.73
CA ALA A 49 -4.88 -2.62 -1.84
C ALA A 49 -4.32 -3.45 -0.67
N HIS A 50 -5.05 -3.47 0.45
CA HIS A 50 -4.75 -4.36 1.57
C HIS A 50 -5.37 -5.75 1.36
N GLY A 51 -4.60 -6.79 1.68
CA GLY A 51 -5.02 -8.19 1.59
C GLY A 51 -4.37 -8.94 0.43
N MET A 52 -5.05 -9.96 -0.07
CA MET A 52 -4.63 -10.71 -1.26
C MET A 52 -5.34 -10.15 -2.49
N TYR A 53 -4.56 -9.91 -3.54
CA TYR A 53 -5.06 -9.45 -4.82
C TYR A 53 -5.74 -10.59 -5.59
N ALA A 54 -6.96 -10.39 -6.08
CA ALA A 54 -7.64 -11.34 -6.98
C ALA A 54 -7.08 -11.31 -8.41
N ALA A 55 -6.49 -10.18 -8.79
CA ALA A 55 -5.79 -9.94 -10.06
C ALA A 55 -4.62 -8.98 -9.79
N GLU A 56 -3.59 -9.02 -10.63
CA GLU A 56 -2.40 -8.18 -10.47
C GLU A 56 -2.78 -6.68 -10.35
N PRO A 57 -2.41 -6.02 -9.25
CA PRO A 57 -2.75 -4.61 -9.06
C PRO A 57 -1.98 -3.76 -10.06
N LYS A 58 -2.68 -2.85 -10.72
CA LYS A 58 -2.06 -1.91 -11.66
C LYS A 58 -1.76 -0.61 -10.95
N LEU A 59 -0.48 -0.38 -10.66
CA LEU A 59 -0.02 0.87 -10.06
C LEU A 59 -0.06 2.02 -11.07
N ASP A 60 -0.54 3.17 -10.60
CA ASP A 60 -0.56 4.43 -11.33
C ASP A 60 0.75 5.20 -11.10
N PHE A 61 1.78 4.81 -11.86
CA PHE A 61 3.11 5.43 -11.76
C PHE A 61 3.16 6.85 -12.31
N GLU A 62 2.25 7.22 -13.22
CA GLU A 62 2.13 8.59 -13.73
C GLU A 62 1.70 9.52 -12.59
N ARG A 63 0.65 9.13 -11.86
CA ARG A 63 0.22 9.84 -10.65
C ARG A 63 1.29 9.88 -9.57
N LEU A 64 2.04 8.80 -9.35
CA LEU A 64 3.16 8.81 -8.40
C LEU A 64 4.23 9.84 -8.79
N ALA A 65 4.58 9.91 -10.08
CA ALA A 65 5.53 10.89 -10.60
C ALA A 65 5.01 12.33 -10.43
N GLU A 66 3.73 12.57 -10.69
CA GLU A 66 3.08 13.87 -10.44
C GLU A 66 3.12 14.27 -8.96
N ILE A 67 2.84 13.34 -8.05
CA ILE A 67 2.91 13.60 -6.60
C ILE A 67 4.35 13.94 -6.20
N ARG A 68 5.34 13.14 -6.64
CA ARG A 68 6.75 13.39 -6.36
C ARG A 68 7.24 14.75 -6.90
N ALA A 69 6.70 15.21 -8.02
CA ALA A 69 7.03 16.53 -8.57
C ALA A 69 6.49 17.70 -7.73
N LEU A 70 5.48 17.46 -6.89
CA LEU A 70 4.82 18.48 -6.07
C LEU A 70 5.13 18.37 -4.57
N VAL A 71 5.64 17.23 -4.11
CA VAL A 71 5.86 16.90 -2.70
C VAL A 71 7.32 16.51 -2.48
N ASP A 72 7.99 17.22 -1.58
CA ASP A 72 9.42 17.02 -1.35
C ASP A 72 9.77 15.99 -0.28
N ILE A 73 8.83 15.65 0.60
CA ILE A 73 9.02 14.69 1.68
C ILE A 73 9.03 13.23 1.15
N PRO A 74 9.58 12.26 1.92
CA PRO A 74 9.53 10.85 1.59
C PRO A 74 8.12 10.31 1.33
N LEU A 75 7.94 9.55 0.26
CA LEU A 75 6.67 8.88 -0.06
C LEU A 75 6.65 7.45 0.51
N VAL A 76 5.46 6.99 0.90
CA VAL A 76 5.24 5.67 1.48
C VAL A 76 4.25 4.88 0.63
N LEU A 77 4.60 3.63 0.34
CA LEU A 77 3.75 2.68 -0.38
C LEU A 77 3.18 1.64 0.58
N HIS A 78 1.86 1.65 0.74
CA HIS A 78 1.12 0.66 1.52
C HIS A 78 0.68 -0.52 0.64
N GLY A 79 0.28 -1.64 1.24
CA GLY A 79 -0.28 -2.78 0.48
C GLY A 79 0.68 -3.43 -0.52
N ALA A 80 1.99 -3.47 -0.26
CA ALA A 80 2.97 -3.93 -1.23
C ALA A 80 3.10 -5.47 -1.34
N SER A 81 2.36 -6.23 -0.52
CA SER A 81 2.41 -7.70 -0.53
C SER A 81 1.88 -8.26 -1.86
N GLY A 82 2.70 -9.03 -2.57
CA GLY A 82 2.31 -9.61 -3.86
C GLY A 82 2.52 -8.70 -5.08
N LEU A 83 3.11 -7.50 -4.90
CA LEU A 83 3.61 -6.71 -6.02
C LEU A 83 4.85 -7.36 -6.65
N PRO A 84 5.00 -7.31 -7.98
CA PRO A 84 6.23 -7.78 -8.62
C PRO A 84 7.41 -6.87 -8.23
N GLU A 85 8.61 -7.45 -8.17
CA GLU A 85 9.84 -6.71 -7.79
C GLU A 85 10.08 -5.49 -8.70
N SER A 86 9.74 -5.59 -9.99
CA SER A 86 9.83 -4.50 -10.96
C SER A 86 9.03 -3.27 -10.50
N ASP A 87 7.84 -3.48 -9.97
CA ASP A 87 6.94 -2.41 -9.57
C ASP A 87 7.44 -1.72 -8.31
N ILE A 88 7.98 -2.49 -7.36
CA ILE A 88 8.65 -1.95 -6.17
C ILE A 88 9.86 -1.11 -6.57
N ARG A 89 10.70 -1.61 -7.47
CA ARG A 89 11.88 -0.87 -7.96
C ARG A 89 11.47 0.42 -8.68
N GLN A 90 10.42 0.37 -9.49
CA GLN A 90 9.89 1.54 -10.19
C GLN A 90 9.34 2.57 -9.19
N ALA A 91 8.57 2.14 -8.19
CA ALA A 91 8.05 3.03 -7.15
C ALA A 91 9.19 3.72 -6.36
N ILE A 92 10.23 2.97 -6.00
CA ILE A 92 11.43 3.52 -5.34
C ILE A 92 12.10 4.58 -6.23
N SER A 93 12.25 4.31 -7.53
CA SER A 93 12.84 5.27 -8.46
C SER A 93 12.06 6.58 -8.59
N LEU A 94 10.77 6.55 -8.23
CA LEU A 94 9.85 7.69 -8.23
C LEU A 94 9.67 8.32 -6.84
N GLY A 95 10.51 7.98 -5.87
CA GLY A 95 10.56 8.68 -4.57
C GLY A 95 9.88 7.97 -3.41
N VAL A 96 9.45 6.72 -3.58
CA VAL A 96 9.03 5.88 -2.45
C VAL A 96 10.25 5.49 -1.62
N CYS A 97 10.21 5.80 -0.32
CA CYS A 97 11.30 5.51 0.62
C CYS A 97 10.92 4.51 1.71
N LYS A 98 9.62 4.20 1.86
CA LYS A 98 9.11 3.21 2.82
C LYS A 98 8.03 2.37 2.15
N VAL A 99 8.12 1.06 2.37
CA VAL A 99 7.17 0.09 1.82
C VAL A 99 6.61 -0.75 2.96
N ASN A 100 5.29 -0.87 3.05
CA ASN A 100 4.62 -1.69 4.06
C ASN A 100 4.24 -3.06 3.47
N VAL A 101 4.72 -4.13 4.11
CA VAL A 101 4.45 -5.53 3.75
C VAL A 101 3.89 -6.24 4.98
N ALA A 102 2.73 -6.89 4.85
CA ALA A 102 2.07 -7.55 5.99
C ALA A 102 1.46 -8.91 5.62
N THR A 103 0.68 -8.98 4.53
CA THR A 103 -0.04 -10.20 4.15
C THR A 103 0.90 -11.38 3.93
N GLU A 104 2.02 -11.16 3.23
CA GLU A 104 2.98 -12.22 2.92
C GLU A 104 3.65 -12.79 4.18
N LEU A 105 3.98 -11.92 5.15
CA LEU A 105 4.53 -12.34 6.44
C LEU A 105 3.51 -13.16 7.24
N LYS A 106 2.23 -12.76 7.23
CA LYS A 106 1.13 -13.51 7.88
C LYS A 106 0.96 -14.90 7.26
N ILE A 107 1.02 -15.00 5.92
CA ILE A 107 0.92 -16.27 5.20
C ILE A 107 2.12 -17.17 5.55
N ALA A 108 3.35 -16.66 5.43
CA ALA A 108 4.55 -17.41 5.74
C ALA A 108 4.56 -17.93 7.18
N PHE A 109 4.13 -17.09 8.13
CA PHE A 109 3.96 -17.49 9.53
C PHE A 109 2.90 -18.57 9.71
N SER A 110 1.71 -18.40 9.10
CA SER A 110 0.62 -19.39 9.18
C SER A 110 1.03 -20.74 8.61
N ASP A 111 1.74 -20.74 7.48
CA ASP A 111 2.19 -21.98 6.84
C ASP A 111 3.29 -22.68 7.63
N ALA A 112 4.19 -21.93 8.27
CA ALA A 112 5.15 -22.49 9.21
C ALA A 112 4.44 -23.15 10.40
N LEU A 113 3.43 -22.49 10.98
CA LEU A 113 2.63 -23.08 12.08
C LEU A 113 1.93 -24.36 11.66
N LYS A 114 1.30 -24.40 10.47
CA LYS A 114 0.63 -25.62 9.95
C LYS A 114 1.60 -26.79 9.75
N ARG A 115 2.89 -26.54 9.50
CA ARG A 115 3.91 -27.57 9.39
C ARG A 115 4.34 -28.14 10.76
N VAL A 116 4.41 -27.28 11.77
CA VAL A 116 4.79 -27.67 13.15
C VAL A 116 3.63 -28.32 13.89
N PHE A 117 2.43 -27.80 13.69
CA PHE A 117 1.17 -28.32 14.22
C PHE A 117 0.33 -28.87 13.05
N PRO A 118 0.70 -30.02 12.48
CA PRO A 118 -0.20 -30.70 11.55
C PRO A 118 -1.51 -30.95 12.31
N ALA A 119 -2.65 -30.76 11.65
CA ALA A 119 -3.96 -30.95 12.25
C ALA A 119 -4.10 -32.38 12.81
N LYS A 120 -3.75 -32.56 14.09
CA LYS A 120 -4.07 -33.72 14.89
C LYS A 120 -5.02 -33.26 15.98
N PRO A 121 -6.33 -33.53 15.86
CA PRO A 121 -7.15 -33.61 17.03
C PRO A 121 -6.77 -34.92 17.72
N GLU A 122 -5.83 -34.86 18.68
CA GLU A 122 -5.85 -35.87 19.74
C GLU A 122 -6.95 -35.44 20.70
N SER A 123 -8.12 -36.04 20.48
CA SER A 123 -9.13 -36.20 21.52
C SER A 123 -8.48 -36.87 22.72
N GLN A 124 -8.28 -36.11 23.80
CA GLN A 124 -8.22 -36.68 25.15
C GLN A 124 -9.64 -36.80 25.69
#